data_AF-A0A3S5BLT9-F1
#
_entry.id   AF-A0A3S5BLT9-F1
#
_cell.length_a   1.000
_cell.length_b   1.000
_cell.length_c   1.000
_cell.angle_alpha   90.00
_cell.angle_beta   90.00
_cell.angle_gamma   90.00
#
_symmetry.space_group_name_H-M   'P 1'
#
loop_
_entity.id
_entity.type
_entity.pdbx_description
1 polymer ?
#
loop_
_entity_poly.entity_id
_entity_poly.type
_entity_poly.pdbx_seq_one_letter_code
_entity_poly.pdbx_strand_id
1 'polypeptide(L)'
;MMVLAWVCFSSVGIIIARYYKELWPNSGLIGERVWFQLHRLFMLICVGLNILGIILAFAFCNGYSRVTAYPNYIHPILGLIVFILSLINPFVTLCRCYSGDPNRPWFNWIHFLIGAIAHVLAVPTMMLGFRMPGAGMQLTSIAYPLWILILFIIFVFCIEIILEVHGCIYYRRNKGKQII
;
A
#
# COMPACT_ATOMS: atom_id res chain seq x y z
N MET A 1 0.87 8.62 -11.60
CA MET A 1 0.33 8.75 -10.23
C MET A 1 0.17 7.39 -9.54
N MET A 2 -0.63 6.46 -10.07
CA MET A 2 -0.89 5.17 -9.42
C MET A 2 0.36 4.34 -9.13
N VAL A 3 1.28 4.21 -10.11
CA VAL A 3 2.55 3.49 -9.89
C VAL A 3 3.31 4.08 -8.71
N LEU A 4 3.56 5.39 -8.72
CA LEU A 4 4.29 6.05 -7.62
C LEU A 4 3.57 5.87 -6.27
N ALA A 5 2.25 5.99 -6.22
CA ALA A 5 1.46 5.81 -5.01
C ALA A 5 1.62 4.39 -4.43
N TRP A 6 1.36 3.37 -5.24
CA TRP A 6 1.25 1.99 -4.76
C TRP A 6 2.59 1.26 -4.68
N VAL A 7 3.45 1.45 -5.67
CA VAL A 7 4.76 0.79 -5.79
C VAL A 7 5.76 1.43 -4.85
N CYS A 8 5.80 2.76 -4.74
CA CYS A 8 6.74 3.44 -3.85
C CYS A 8 6.12 3.68 -2.46
N PHE A 9 5.15 4.59 -2.37
CA PHE A 9 4.72 5.09 -1.07
C PHE A 9 3.99 4.03 -0.23
N SER A 10 3.10 3.24 -0.82
CA SER A 10 2.40 2.19 -0.10
C SER A 10 3.36 1.07 0.35
N SER A 11 4.24 0.58 -0.51
CA SER A 11 5.18 -0.50 -0.15
C SER A 11 6.14 -0.05 0.96
N VAL A 12 6.75 1.14 0.83
CA VAL A 12 7.64 1.68 1.88
C VAL A 12 6.88 1.89 3.19
N GLY A 13 5.67 2.45 3.14
CA GLY A 13 4.86 2.65 4.35
C GLY A 13 4.48 1.34 5.05
N ILE A 14 4.22 0.26 4.32
CA ILE A 14 3.96 -1.07 4.89
C ILE A 14 5.22 -1.63 5.55
N ILE A 15 6.37 -1.56 4.88
CA ILE A 15 7.66 -2.03 5.42
C ILE A 15 7.99 -1.32 6.73
N ILE A 16 7.84 0.02 6.78
CA ILE A 16 8.07 0.81 8.01
C ILE A 16 7.13 0.34 9.13
N ALA A 17 5.84 0.19 8.84
CA ALA A 17 4.86 -0.24 9.84
C ALA A 17 5.05 -1.67 10.33
N ARG A 18 5.65 -2.57 9.54
CA ARG A 18 5.92 -3.96 9.96
C ARG A 18 7.22 -4.09 10.72
N TYR A 19 8.32 -3.58 10.17
CA TYR A 19 9.67 -3.96 10.60
C TYR A 19 10.40 -2.90 11.44
N TYR A 20 9.96 -1.64 11.41
CA TYR A 20 10.72 -0.53 11.99
C TYR A 20 10.12 -0.01 13.31
N LYS A 21 9.17 -0.75 13.91
CA LYS A 21 8.50 -0.33 15.16
C LYS A 21 9.45 -0.15 16.34
N GLU A 22 10.50 -0.96 16.39
CA GLU A 22 11.46 -1.05 17.52
C GLU A 22 12.74 -0.26 17.28
N LEU A 23 12.93 0.34 16.10
CA LEU A 23 14.20 0.99 15.75
C LEU A 23 14.43 2.29 16.55
N TRP A 24 13.36 2.94 17.00
CA TRP A 24 13.40 4.19 17.76
C TRP A 24 12.58 4.10 19.05
N PRO A 25 13.03 3.33 20.06
CA PRO A 25 12.25 3.09 21.27
C PRO A 25 12.11 4.35 22.15
N ASN A 26 13.10 5.24 22.12
CA ASN A 26 13.17 6.43 22.97
C ASN A 26 12.95 7.75 22.21
N SER A 27 12.60 7.68 20.93
CA SER A 27 12.38 8.88 20.10
C SER A 27 10.94 8.95 19.63
N GLY A 28 10.31 10.09 19.88
CA GLY A 28 9.02 10.47 19.30
C GLY A 28 9.20 11.58 18.27
N LEU A 29 8.33 11.60 17.27
CA LEU A 29 8.19 12.69 16.32
C LEU A 29 6.75 13.22 16.41
N ILE A 30 6.59 14.52 16.67
CA ILE A 30 5.27 15.18 16.79
C ILE A 30 4.35 14.41 17.77
N GLY A 31 4.86 14.11 18.97
CA GLY A 31 4.09 13.46 20.04
C GLY A 31 3.73 11.99 19.83
N GLU A 32 4.20 11.34 18.75
CA GLU A 32 3.99 9.91 18.54
C GLU A 32 5.26 9.17 18.10
N ARG A 33 5.25 7.84 18.11
CA ARG A 33 6.40 7.02 17.69
C ARG A 33 6.81 7.33 16.24
N VAL A 34 8.12 7.41 15.98
CA VAL A 34 8.69 7.77 14.66
C VAL A 34 8.13 6.91 13.52
N TRP A 35 8.10 5.58 13.70
CA TRP A 35 7.57 4.67 12.68
C TRP A 35 6.11 4.97 12.33
N PHE A 36 5.31 5.39 13.31
CA PHE A 36 3.88 5.67 13.10
C PHE A 36 3.72 6.95 12.28
N GLN A 37 4.54 7.97 12.54
CA GLN A 37 4.55 9.21 11.77
C GLN A 37 4.99 8.98 10.33
N LEU A 38 6.07 8.22 10.14
CA LEU A 38 6.55 7.89 8.80
C LEU A 38 5.50 7.08 8.04
N HIS A 39 4.94 6.02 8.64
CA HIS A 39 3.86 5.27 8.03
C HIS A 39 2.68 6.19 7.63
N ARG A 40 2.23 7.05 8.54
CA ARG A 40 1.15 8.01 8.29
C ARG A 40 1.48 8.95 7.14
N LEU A 41 2.67 9.53 7.11
CA LEU A 41 3.10 10.43 6.04
C LEU A 41 3.08 9.72 4.67
N PHE A 42 3.69 8.54 4.58
CA PHE A 42 3.73 7.77 3.33
C PHE A 42 2.32 7.35 2.87
N MET A 43 1.45 6.94 3.80
CA MET A 43 0.06 6.60 3.47
C MET A 43 -0.76 7.81 3.03
N LEU A 44 -0.57 8.98 3.65
CA LEU A 44 -1.23 10.23 3.21
C LEU A 44 -0.79 10.64 1.81
N ILE A 45 0.51 10.55 1.50
CA ILE A 45 1.01 10.81 0.14
C ILE A 45 0.43 9.79 -0.85
N CYS A 46 0.38 8.50 -0.48
CA CYS A 46 -0.23 7.46 -1.30
C CYS A 46 -1.70 7.76 -1.61
N VAL A 47 -2.50 8.10 -0.59
CA VAL A 47 -3.92 8.45 -0.76
C VAL A 47 -4.08 9.72 -1.61
N GLY A 48 -3.28 10.75 -1.36
CA GLY A 48 -3.32 11.99 -2.15
C GLY A 48 -3.02 11.77 -3.63
N LEU A 49 -1.98 10.98 -3.94
CA LEU A 49 -1.66 10.58 -5.32
C LEU A 49 -2.76 9.71 -5.95
N ASN A 50 -3.43 8.87 -5.16
CA ASN A 50 -4.54 8.04 -5.62
C ASN A 50 -5.77 8.89 -5.97
N ILE A 51 -6.14 9.85 -5.11
CA ILE A 51 -7.20 10.83 -5.37
C ILE A 51 -6.89 11.61 -6.66
N LEU A 52 -5.69 12.16 -6.78
CA LEU A 52 -5.27 12.89 -7.98
C LEU A 52 -5.33 12.00 -9.23
N GLY A 53 -4.89 10.75 -9.14
CA GLY A 53 -4.95 9.78 -10.23
C GLY A 53 -6.37 9.49 -10.70
N ILE A 54 -7.32 9.30 -9.77
CA ILE A 54 -8.73 9.09 -10.09
C ILE A 54 -9.35 10.34 -10.73
N ILE A 55 -9.09 11.53 -10.18
CA ILE A 55 -9.59 12.79 -10.76
C ILE A 55 -9.11 12.95 -12.21
N LEU A 56 -7.81 12.74 -12.46
CA LEU A 56 -7.25 12.83 -13.81
C LEU A 56 -7.85 11.77 -14.75
N ALA A 57 -8.09 10.55 -14.27
CA ALA A 57 -8.71 9.50 -15.08
C ALA A 57 -10.17 9.83 -15.46
N PHE A 58 -10.95 10.39 -14.53
CA PHE A 58 -12.31 10.84 -14.80
C PHE A 58 -12.33 12.05 -15.73
N ALA A 59 -11.43 13.01 -15.54
CA ALA A 59 -11.28 14.16 -16.44
C ALA A 59 -10.92 13.72 -17.86
N PHE A 60 -9.96 12.80 -18.00
CA PHE A 60 -9.55 12.23 -19.30
C PHE A 60 -10.71 11.50 -20.00
N CYS A 61 -11.50 10.73 -19.25
CA CYS A 61 -12.65 9.99 -19.79
C CYS A 61 -13.93 10.84 -19.95
N ASN A 62 -13.93 12.12 -19.54
CA ASN A 62 -15.14 12.94 -19.38
C ASN A 62 -16.24 12.24 -18.54
N GLY A 63 -15.82 11.58 -17.45
CA GLY A 63 -16.69 10.81 -16.55
C GLY A 63 -16.14 9.40 -16.29
N TYR A 64 -17.04 8.48 -15.94
CA TYR A 64 -16.67 7.07 -15.76
C TYR A 64 -16.33 6.41 -17.11
N SER A 65 -15.28 5.59 -17.12
CA SER A 65 -14.82 4.90 -18.33
C SER A 65 -15.93 4.02 -18.92
N ARG A 66 -16.15 4.16 -20.23
CA ARG A 66 -17.18 3.39 -20.99
C ARG A 66 -16.59 2.20 -21.75
N VAL A 67 -15.39 1.77 -21.40
CA VAL A 67 -14.75 0.61 -22.04
C VAL A 67 -15.54 -0.66 -21.70
N THR A 68 -15.90 -1.45 -22.71
CA THR A 68 -16.69 -2.67 -22.57
C THR A 68 -15.92 -3.94 -22.92
N ALA A 69 -14.81 -3.81 -23.65
CA ALA A 69 -13.99 -4.94 -24.06
C ALA A 69 -13.35 -5.64 -22.85
N TYR A 70 -13.43 -6.97 -22.81
CA TYR A 70 -12.68 -7.78 -21.84
C TYR A 70 -11.19 -7.82 -22.23
N PRO A 71 -10.24 -7.73 -21.26
CA PRO A 71 -10.40 -7.54 -19.82
C PRO A 71 -10.43 -6.06 -19.37
N ASN A 72 -10.47 -5.11 -20.31
CA ASN A 72 -10.26 -3.69 -20.04
C ASN A 72 -11.34 -3.05 -19.15
N TYR A 73 -12.60 -3.51 -19.24
CA TYR A 73 -13.69 -3.00 -18.37
C TYR A 73 -13.49 -3.31 -16.88
N ILE A 74 -12.62 -4.27 -16.55
CA ILE A 74 -12.31 -4.64 -15.17
C ILE A 74 -11.45 -3.56 -14.49
N HIS A 75 -10.56 -2.88 -15.24
CA HIS A 75 -9.66 -1.86 -14.70
C HIS A 75 -10.39 -0.73 -13.93
N PRO A 76 -11.39 -0.02 -14.52
CA PRO A 76 -12.07 1.05 -13.80
C PRO A 76 -12.90 0.55 -12.61
N ILE A 77 -13.39 -0.71 -12.62
CA ILE A 77 -14.10 -1.32 -11.50
C ILE A 77 -13.13 -1.57 -10.33
N LEU A 78 -12.02 -2.28 -10.59
CA LEU A 78 -11.02 -2.54 -9.56
C LEU A 78 -10.38 -1.23 -9.06
N GLY A 79 -10.14 -0.28 -9.96
CA GLY A 79 -9.63 1.05 -9.62
C GLY A 79 -10.52 1.77 -8.59
N LEU A 80 -11.85 1.74 -8.76
CA LEU A 80 -12.77 2.31 -7.78
C LEU A 80 -12.80 1.53 -6.47
N ILE A 81 -12.75 0.19 -6.51
CA ILE A 81 -12.69 -0.63 -5.29
C ILE A 81 -11.43 -0.29 -4.49
N VAL A 82 -10.27 -0.29 -5.13
CA VAL A 82 -8.98 0.06 -4.52
C VAL A 82 -9.01 1.49 -3.98
N PHE A 83 -9.59 2.43 -4.73
CA PHE A 83 -9.76 3.82 -4.29
C PHE A 83 -10.60 3.91 -3.02
N ILE A 84 -11.78 3.30 -2.99
CA ILE A 84 -12.68 3.31 -1.83
C ILE A 84 -11.99 2.69 -0.61
N LEU A 85 -11.35 1.52 -0.76
CA LEU A 85 -10.61 0.88 0.33
C LEU A 85 -9.48 1.78 0.85
N SER A 86 -8.76 2.45 -0.05
CA SER A 86 -7.68 3.38 0.31
C SER A 86 -8.16 4.61 1.10
N LEU A 87 -9.43 5.02 0.92
CA LEU A 87 -10.04 6.10 1.70
C LEU A 87 -10.61 5.62 3.03
N ILE A 88 -11.26 4.45 3.03
CA ILE A 88 -11.81 3.85 4.26
C ILE A 88 -10.71 3.60 5.29
N ASN A 89 -9.52 3.17 4.86
CA ASN A 89 -8.48 2.78 5.81
C ASN A 89 -7.98 3.94 6.72
N PRO A 90 -7.70 5.15 6.20
CA PRO A 90 -7.51 6.36 7.01
C PRO A 90 -8.70 6.70 7.91
N PHE A 91 -9.95 6.60 7.43
CA PHE A 91 -11.14 6.87 8.25
C PHE A 91 -11.24 5.90 9.44
N VAL A 92 -11.00 4.61 9.23
CA VAL A 92 -10.90 3.63 10.32
C VAL A 92 -9.83 4.06 11.32
N THR A 93 -8.70 4.58 10.84
CA THR A 93 -7.60 5.08 11.69
C THR A 93 -7.98 6.28 12.54
N LEU A 94 -8.94 7.11 12.13
CA LEU A 94 -9.48 8.20 12.96
C LEU A 94 -10.28 7.66 14.16
N CYS A 95 -10.87 6.48 14.03
CA CYS A 95 -11.54 5.76 15.10
C CYS A 95 -10.59 4.91 15.95
N ARG A 96 -9.26 5.14 15.88
CA ARG A 96 -8.26 4.34 16.60
C ARG A 96 -8.46 4.43 18.11
N CYS A 97 -8.69 3.28 18.74
CA CYS A 97 -8.76 3.15 20.19
C CYS A 97 -7.38 3.37 20.86
N TYR A 98 -7.39 3.75 22.15
CA TYR A 98 -6.16 3.88 22.95
C TYR A 98 -5.44 2.53 23.10
N SER A 99 -4.19 2.53 23.56
CA SER A 99 -3.32 1.34 23.58
C SER A 99 -3.79 0.20 24.49
N GLY A 100 -4.59 0.46 25.52
CA GLY A 100 -5.10 -0.53 26.46
C GLY A 100 -6.57 -0.90 26.26
N ASP A 101 -7.20 -0.48 25.17
CA ASP A 101 -8.61 -0.73 24.92
C ASP A 101 -8.85 -2.20 24.49
N PRO A 102 -9.85 -2.91 25.04
CA PRO A 102 -10.21 -4.26 24.61
C PRO A 102 -10.54 -4.39 23.11
N ASN A 103 -10.99 -3.31 22.47
CA ASN A 103 -11.31 -3.28 21.05
C ASN A 103 -10.09 -3.04 20.15
N ARG A 104 -8.91 -2.77 20.73
CA ARG A 104 -7.69 -2.49 19.99
C ARG A 104 -7.27 -3.62 19.02
N PRO A 105 -7.38 -4.91 19.36
CA PRO A 105 -7.11 -5.99 18.43
C PRO A 105 -8.04 -5.97 17.20
N TRP A 106 -9.34 -5.70 17.40
CA TRP A 106 -10.31 -5.58 16.31
C TRP A 106 -9.97 -4.44 15.38
N PHE A 107 -9.67 -3.26 15.93
CA PHE A 107 -9.17 -2.12 15.17
C PHE A 107 -7.94 -2.50 14.32
N ASN A 108 -6.94 -3.14 14.93
CA ASN A 108 -5.71 -3.51 14.24
C ASN A 108 -5.98 -4.49 13.08
N TRP A 109 -6.86 -5.48 13.28
CA TRP A 109 -7.22 -6.44 12.24
C TRP A 109 -8.01 -5.82 11.09
N ILE A 110 -8.98 -4.97 11.40
CA ILE A 110 -9.79 -4.27 10.39
C ILE A 110 -8.90 -3.36 9.54
N HIS A 111 -8.08 -2.52 10.19
CA HIS A 111 -7.14 -1.63 9.50
C HIS A 111 -6.13 -2.41 8.64
N PHE A 112 -5.61 -3.52 9.18
CA PHE A 112 -4.71 -4.41 8.45
C PHE A 112 -5.38 -5.02 7.22
N LEU A 113 -6.57 -5.61 7.38
CA LEU A 113 -7.26 -6.33 6.32
C LEU A 113 -7.65 -5.40 5.17
N ILE A 114 -8.22 -4.23 5.48
CA ILE A 114 -8.60 -3.24 4.48
C ILE A 114 -7.35 -2.77 3.71
N GLY A 115 -6.28 -2.42 4.42
CA GLY A 115 -5.02 -2.02 3.80
C GLY A 115 -4.39 -3.11 2.93
N ALA A 116 -4.37 -4.35 3.42
CA ALA A 116 -3.81 -5.49 2.70
C ALA A 116 -4.59 -5.81 1.43
N ILE A 117 -5.92 -5.85 1.50
CA ILE A 117 -6.78 -6.08 0.32
C ILE A 117 -6.56 -4.97 -0.71
N ALA A 118 -6.54 -3.69 -0.28
CA ALA A 118 -6.29 -2.58 -1.18
C ALA A 118 -4.93 -2.70 -1.89
N HIS A 119 -3.86 -3.02 -1.15
CA HIS A 119 -2.52 -3.16 -1.70
C HIS A 119 -2.41 -4.32 -2.69
N VAL A 120 -2.99 -5.48 -2.36
CA VAL A 120 -2.99 -6.65 -3.25
C VAL A 120 -3.81 -6.39 -4.52
N LEU A 121 -5.00 -5.77 -4.41
CA LEU A 121 -5.83 -5.45 -5.57
C LEU A 121 -5.24 -4.33 -6.45
N ALA A 122 -4.40 -3.45 -5.91
CA ALA A 122 -3.74 -2.41 -6.69
C ALA A 122 -2.82 -2.99 -7.79
N VAL A 123 -2.20 -4.16 -7.55
CA VAL A 123 -1.31 -4.83 -8.52
C VAL A 123 -2.03 -5.18 -9.83
N PRO A 124 -3.07 -6.06 -9.86
CA PRO A 124 -3.78 -6.37 -11.08
C PRO A 124 -4.46 -5.13 -11.69
N THR A 125 -4.89 -4.17 -10.85
CA THR A 125 -5.43 -2.89 -11.33
C THR A 125 -4.41 -2.12 -12.17
N MET A 126 -3.16 -2.01 -11.70
CA MET A 126 -2.08 -1.35 -12.45
C MET A 126 -1.70 -2.14 -13.71
N MET A 127 -1.63 -3.47 -13.63
CA MET A 127 -1.33 -4.33 -14.79
C MET A 127 -2.36 -4.15 -15.91
N LEU A 128 -3.65 -4.08 -15.57
CA LEU A 128 -4.71 -3.77 -16.54
C LEU A 128 -4.61 -2.32 -17.03
N GLY A 129 -4.26 -1.38 -16.15
CA GLY A 129 -4.08 0.03 -16.48
C GLY A 129 -3.03 0.28 -17.57
N PHE A 130 -1.91 -0.45 -17.55
CA PHE A 130 -0.88 -0.34 -18.60
C PHE A 130 -1.35 -0.82 -19.98
N ARG A 131 -2.38 -1.66 -20.02
CA ARG A 131 -2.95 -2.18 -21.28
C ARG A 131 -4.08 -1.30 -21.82
N MET A 132 -4.48 -0.25 -21.08
CA MET A 132 -5.53 0.66 -21.50
C MET A 132 -5.03 1.58 -22.62
N PRO A 133 -5.85 1.84 -23.67
CA PRO A 133 -5.47 2.76 -24.75
C PRO A 133 -5.05 4.16 -24.24
N GLY A 134 -5.68 4.62 -23.16
CA GLY A 134 -5.37 5.91 -22.53
C GLY A 134 -4.01 5.97 -21.81
N ALA A 135 -3.32 4.85 -21.60
CA ALA A 135 -1.97 4.83 -21.03
C ALA A 135 -0.91 5.36 -22.01
N GLY A 136 -1.25 5.45 -23.31
CA GLY A 136 -0.35 5.87 -24.36
C GLY A 136 0.40 4.70 -25.00
N MET A 137 0.74 4.87 -26.29
CA MET A 137 1.26 3.78 -27.12
C MET A 137 2.48 3.08 -26.53
N GLN A 138 3.41 3.83 -25.93
CA GLN A 138 4.64 3.27 -25.34
C GLN A 138 4.37 2.25 -24.22
N LEU A 139 3.33 2.47 -23.42
CA LEU A 139 2.98 1.58 -22.32
C LEU A 139 2.14 0.39 -22.80
N THR A 140 1.34 0.57 -23.85
CA THR A 140 0.45 -0.47 -24.38
C THR A 140 1.14 -1.41 -25.38
N SER A 141 2.06 -0.91 -26.20
CA SER A 141 2.68 -1.69 -27.29
C SER A 141 3.96 -2.40 -26.86
N ILE A 142 4.65 -1.87 -25.85
CA ILE A 142 5.92 -2.41 -25.38
C ILE A 142 5.69 -3.00 -23.99
N ALA A 143 5.89 -4.31 -23.85
CA ALA A 143 5.58 -5.04 -22.61
C ALA A 143 6.51 -4.70 -21.42
N TYR A 144 7.55 -3.87 -21.60
CA TYR A 144 8.54 -3.61 -20.56
C TYR A 144 7.99 -2.99 -19.26
N PRO A 145 6.97 -2.09 -19.24
CA PRO A 145 6.46 -1.53 -17.98
C PRO A 145 5.81 -2.60 -17.10
N LEU A 146 5.18 -3.61 -17.73
CA LEU A 146 4.63 -4.76 -17.04
C LEU A 146 5.75 -5.57 -16.38
N TRP A 147 6.83 -5.84 -17.11
CA TRP A 147 7.99 -6.56 -16.59
C TRP A 147 8.69 -5.79 -15.46
N ILE A 148 8.83 -4.46 -15.57
CA ILE A 148 9.35 -3.63 -14.49
C ILE A 148 8.47 -3.75 -13.24
N LEU A 149 7.14 -3.67 -13.38
CA LEU A 149 6.21 -3.83 -12.26
C LEU A 149 6.36 -5.22 -11.62
N ILE A 150 6.42 -6.28 -12.42
CA ILE A 150 6.60 -7.66 -11.93
C ILE A 150 7.94 -7.79 -11.17
N LEU A 151 9.04 -7.31 -11.75
CA LEU A 151 10.36 -7.34 -11.12
C LEU A 151 10.38 -6.55 -9.81
N PHE A 152 9.70 -5.40 -9.76
CA PHE A 152 9.57 -4.64 -8.53
C PHE A 152 8.78 -5.38 -7.45
N ILE A 153 7.67 -6.04 -7.82
CA ILE A 153 6.88 -6.84 -6.88
C ILE A 153 7.72 -7.98 -6.30
N ILE A 154 8.46 -8.69 -7.16
CA ILE A 154 9.40 -9.73 -6.73
C ILE A 154 10.45 -9.15 -5.79
N PHE A 155 11.03 -8.01 -6.13
CA PHE A 155 12.03 -7.34 -5.30
C PHE A 155 11.47 -6.98 -3.91
N VAL A 156 10.29 -6.35 -3.83
CA VAL A 156 9.66 -6.01 -2.54
C VAL A 156 9.34 -7.26 -1.74
N PHE A 157 8.82 -8.30 -2.38
CA PHE A 157 8.52 -9.57 -1.72
C PHE A 157 9.79 -10.23 -1.14
N CYS A 158 10.90 -10.21 -1.90
CA CYS A 158 12.21 -10.67 -1.40
C CYS A 158 12.68 -9.84 -0.20
N ILE A 159 12.53 -8.51 -0.23
CA ILE A 159 12.87 -7.64 0.90
C ILE A 159 12.02 -7.97 2.13
N GLU A 160 10.71 -8.17 1.98
CA GLU A 160 9.84 -8.56 3.09
C GLU A 160 10.25 -9.90 3.70
N ILE A 161 10.57 -10.91 2.87
CA ILE A 161 11.08 -12.20 3.37
C ILE A 161 12.39 -12.02 4.14
N ILE A 162 13.34 -11.26 3.60
CA ILE A 162 14.64 -11.02 4.25
C ILE A 162 14.45 -10.34 5.60
N LEU A 163 13.59 -9.31 5.66
CA LEU A 163 13.29 -8.59 6.90
C LEU A 163 12.55 -9.47 7.93
N GLU A 164 11.63 -10.32 7.48
CA GLU A 164 10.92 -11.27 8.33
C GLU A 164 11.89 -12.30 8.93
N VAL A 165 12.75 -12.89 8.10
CA VAL A 165 13.78 -13.85 8.54
C VAL A 165 14.74 -13.18 9.52
N HIS A 166 15.21 -11.97 9.22
CA HIS A 166 16.07 -11.21 10.12
C HIS A 166 15.38 -10.92 11.46
N GLY A 167 14.11 -10.51 11.43
CA GLY A 167 13.29 -10.30 12.62
C GLY A 167 13.15 -11.56 13.48
N CYS A 168 12.90 -12.71 12.86
CA CYS A 168 12.80 -14.00 13.53
C CYS A 168 14.13 -14.42 14.18
N ILE A 169 15.26 -14.24 13.48
CA ILE A 169 16.60 -14.52 14.01
C ILE A 169 16.91 -13.60 15.19
N TYR A 170 16.64 -12.30 15.05
CA TYR A 170 16.85 -11.31 16.11
C TYR A 170 16.02 -11.64 17.36
N TYR A 171 14.73 -11.94 17.19
CA TYR A 171 13.84 -12.35 18.27
C TYR A 171 14.35 -13.61 18.99
N ARG A 172 14.75 -14.64 18.23
CA ARG A 172 15.28 -15.90 18.80
C ARG A 172 16.56 -15.66 19.60
N ARG A 173 17.47 -14.85 19.09
CA ARG A 173 18.74 -14.50 19.74
C ARG A 173 18.55 -13.74 21.05
N ASN A 174 17.59 -12.80 21.09
CA ASN A 174 17.36 -11.99 22.28
C ASN A 174 16.52 -12.71 23.34
N LYS A 175 15.58 -13.57 22.93
CA LYS A 175 14.82 -14.42 23.87
C LYS A 175 15.75 -15.33 24.68
N GLY A 176 16.83 -15.84 24.07
CA GLY A 176 17.84 -16.63 24.78
C GLY A 176 18.66 -15.86 25.80
N LYS A 177 18.69 -14.52 25.75
CA LYS A 177 19.43 -13.67 26.69
C LYS A 177 18.60 -13.16 27.87
N GLN A 178 17.28 -13.28 27.84
CA GLN A 178 16.39 -12.86 28.93
C GLN A 178 16.09 -14.00 29.93
N ILE A 179 16.56 -15.22 29.64
CA ILE A 179 16.32 -16.43 30.46
C ILE A 179 17.57 -16.80 31.30
N ILE A 180 18.65 -15.99 31.20
CA ILE A 180 19.88 -16.10 32.01
C ILE A 180 19.96 -14.86 32.88
#